data_AF-K1RRC6-F1
#
_entry.id   AF-K1RRC6-F1
#
_cell.length_a   1.000
_cell.length_b   1.000
_cell.length_c   1.000
_cell.angle_alpha   90.00
_cell.angle_beta   90.00
_cell.angle_gamma   90.00
#
_symmetry.space_group_name_H-M   'P 1'
#
loop_
_entity.id
_entity.type
_entity.pdbx_description
1 polymer ?
#
loop_
_entity_poly.entity_id
_entity_poly.type
_entity_poly.pdbx_seq_one_letter_code
_entity_poly.pdbx_strand_id
1 'polypeptide(L)' 'AGAELTSHREVIEEYALKGYKYLGFVPVKLGPSGKMLALDLVFDNK' A
#
# COMPACT_ATOMS: atom_id res chain seq x y z
N ALA A 1 -12.28 6.14 17.10
CA ALA A 1 -10.96 5.50 17.03
C ALA A 1 -10.49 5.53 15.58
N GLY A 2 -9.38 6.21 15.28
CA GLY A 2 -8.75 6.10 13.97
C GLY A 2 -8.06 4.73 13.90
N ALA A 3 -8.29 3.97 12.83
CA ALA A 3 -7.54 2.74 12.61
C ALA A 3 -6.13 3.15 12.15
N GLU A 4 -5.12 2.83 12.96
CA GLU A 4 -3.73 2.92 12.52
C GLU A 4 -3.45 1.72 11.59
N LEU A 5 -3.17 2.02 10.32
CA LEU A 5 -2.81 1.02 9.33
C LEU A 5 -1.30 0.96 9.25
N THR A 6 -0.63 0.11 10.04
CA THR A 6 0.84 -0.01 10.03
C THR A 6 1.36 -1.12 9.11
N SER A 7 0.53 -2.11 8.77
CA SER A 7 0.93 -3.32 8.03
C SER A 7 1.47 -3.07 6.62
N HIS A 8 1.15 -1.92 5.99
CA HIS A 8 1.68 -1.58 4.67
C HIS A 8 3.20 -1.34 4.69
N ARG A 9 3.75 -0.90 5.83
CA ARG A 9 5.17 -0.61 5.98
C ARG A 9 6.03 -1.88 5.88
N GLU A 10 5.57 -2.95 6.52
CA GLU A 10 6.25 -4.26 6.49
C GLU A 10 6.37 -4.79 5.05
N VAL A 11 5.30 -4.65 4.25
CA VAL A 11 5.31 -5.04 2.82
C VAL A 11 6.28 -4.17 2.02
N ILE A 12 6.31 -2.86 2.26
CA ILE A 12 7.26 -1.96 1.58
C ILE A 12 8.71 -2.36 1.90
N GLU A 13 9.01 -2.63 3.17
CA GLU A 13 10.34 -3.04 3.62
C GLU A 13 10.74 -4.41 3.03
N GLU A 14 9.83 -5.38 3.01
CA GLU A 14 10.06 -6.69 2.39
C GLU A 14 10.41 -6.57 0.90
N TYR A 15 9.66 -5.76 0.14
CA TYR A 15 9.91 -5.57 -1.28
C TYR A 15 11.16 -4.74 -1.55
N ALA A 16 11.51 -3.81 -0.66
CA ALA A 16 12.78 -3.09 -0.71
C ALA A 16 13.98 -4.03 -0.52
N LEU A 17 13.89 -5.01 0.40
CA LEU A 17 14.91 -6.06 0.57
C LEU A 17 15.02 -6.97 -0.66
N LYS A 18 13.90 -7.21 -1.34
CA LYS A 18 13.89 -7.88 -2.65
C LYS A 18 14.45 -6.99 -3.76
N GLY A 19 14.75 -5.72 -3.50
CA GLY A 19 15.36 -4.73 -4.39
C GLY A 19 14.39 -3.98 -5.30
N TYR A 20 13.08 -4.05 -5.02
CA TYR A 20 12.09 -3.20 -5.70
C TYR A 20 12.06 -1.82 -5.04
N LYS A 21 11.77 -0.77 -5.82
CA LYS A 21 11.63 0.60 -5.30
C LYS A 21 10.16 0.96 -5.15
N TYR A 22 9.73 1.27 -3.94
CA TYR A 22 8.36 1.74 -3.70
C TYR A 22 8.11 3.10 -4.36
N LEU A 23 7.03 3.21 -5.12
CA LEU A 23 6.63 4.42 -5.86
C LEU A 23 5.40 5.11 -5.27
N GLY A 24 4.53 4.38 -4.59
CA GLY A 24 3.27 4.90 -4.05
C GLY A 24 2.19 3.83 -3.99
N PHE A 25 0.92 4.24 -3.92
CA PHE A 25 -0.21 3.31 -3.89
C PHE A 25 -1.36 3.79 -4.77
N VAL A 26 -2.21 2.86 -5.19
CA VAL A 26 -3.44 3.14 -5.94
C VAL A 26 -4.63 2.52 -5.20
N PRO A 27 -5.69 3.29 -4.89
CA PRO A 27 -6.92 2.74 -4.36
C PRO A 27 -7.57 1.80 -5.38
N VAL A 28 -7.87 0.56 -4.98
CA VAL A 28 -8.55 -0.42 -5.86
C VAL A 28 -9.99 -0.67 -5.45
N LYS A 29 -10.36 -0.33 -4.22
CA LYS A 29 -11.73 -0.44 -3.73
C LYS A 29 -12.09 0.74 -2.85
N LEU A 30 -13.16 1.44 -3.23
CA LEU A 30 -13.80 2.47 -2.43
C LEU A 30 -15.12 1.93 -1.85
N GLY A 31 -15.38 2.26 -0.60
CA GLY A 31 -16.64 1.94 0.06
C GLY A 31 -17.76 2.91 -0.34
N PRO A 32 -19.01 2.62 0.08
CA PRO A 32 -20.17 3.45 -0.27
C PRO A 32 -20.07 4.92 0.17
N SER A 33 -19.24 5.21 1.17
CA SER A 33 -18.97 6.55 1.69
C SER A 33 -17.75 7.23 1.06
N GLY A 34 -17.16 6.66 0.01
CA GLY A 34 -15.91 7.15 -0.60
C GLY A 34 -14.64 6.82 0.18
N LYS A 35 -14.75 6.14 1.34
CA LYS A 35 -13.60 5.66 2.11
C LYS A 35 -12.87 4.56 1.34
N MET A 36 -11.53 4.63 1.31
CA MET A 36 -10.70 3.58 0.74
C MET A 36 -10.78 2.30 1.60
N LEU A 37 -11.11 1.17 0.96
CA LEU A 37 -11.23 -0.14 1.60
C LEU A 37 -10.07 -1.07 1.24
N ALA A 38 -9.47 -0.88 0.06
CA ALA A 38 -8.30 -1.61 -0.39
C ALA A 38 -7.45 -0.73 -1.30
N LEU A 39 -6.13 -0.96 -1.26
CA LEU A 39 -5.13 -0.29 -2.08
C LEU A 39 -4.09 -1.31 -2.52
N ASP A 40 -3.51 -1.06 -3.69
CA ASP A 40 -2.33 -1.76 -4.16
C ASP A 40 -1.09 -0.87 -3.96
N LEU A 41 0.01 -1.47 -3.52
CA LEU A 41 1.30 -0.81 -3.43
C LEU A 41 2.01 -0.96 -4.79
N VAL A 42 2.47 0.16 -5.33
CA VAL A 42 3.15 0.23 -6.62
C VAL A 42 4.65 0.26 -6.40
N PHE A 43 5.35 -0.62 -7.09
CA PHE A 43 6.79 -0.70 -7.08
C PHE A 43 7.33 -0.57 -8.51
N ASP A 44 8.51 0.01 -8.65
CA ASP A 44 9.25 0.03 -9.90
C ASP A 44 9.77 -1.38 -10.20
N ASN A 45 9.65 -1.80 -11.47
CA ASN A 45 10.25 -3.04 -11.90
C ASN A 45 11.77 -2.87 -11.96
N LYS A 46 12.49 -3.85 -11.43
CA LYS A 46 13.95 -3.91 -11.56
C LYS A 46 14.41 -3.99 -13.01
#